data_AF-A0A9W4UHP7-F1
#
_entry.id   AF-A0A9W4UHP7-F1
#
_cell.length_a   1.000
_cell.length_b   1.000
_cell.length_c   1.000
_cell.angle_alpha   90.00
_cell.angle_beta   90.00
_cell.angle_gamma   90.00
#
_symmetry.space_group_name_H-M   'P 1'
#
loop_
_entity.id
_entity.type
_entity.pdbx_description
1 polymer ?
#
loop_
_entity_poly.entity_id
_entity_poly.type
_entity_poly.pdbx_seq_one_letter_code
_entity_poly.pdbx_strand_id
1 'polypeptide(L)' 'MAGFTQWEELELPAAFDAHVHLRDGEMSKLVTPTIRNGGVDTVYVMVSVFRYVPSFASFSFD' A
#
# COMPACT_ATOMS: atom_id res chain seq x y z
N MET A 1 7.51 -9.08 -36.86
CA MET A 1 7.46 -8.06 -35.80
C MET A 1 6.50 -8.56 -34.74
N ALA A 2 6.98 -9.33 -33.76
CA ALA A 2 6.16 -9.68 -32.60
C ALA A 2 5.97 -8.39 -31.80
N GLY A 3 4.73 -7.90 -31.74
CA GLY A 3 4.39 -6.66 -31.06
C GLY A 3 4.58 -6.82 -29.55
N PHE A 4 4.84 -5.70 -28.88
CA PHE A 4 4.98 -5.53 -27.43
C PHE A 4 3.78 -6.04 -26.59
N THR A 5 2.76 -6.63 -27.24
CA THR A 5 1.46 -7.02 -26.71
C THR A 5 1.33 -8.52 -26.41
N GLN A 6 2.40 -9.32 -26.49
CA GLN A 6 2.36 -10.79 -26.35
C GLN A 6 2.97 -11.30 -25.03
N TRP A 7 2.69 -10.63 -23.91
CA TRP A 7 3.10 -11.10 -22.59
C TRP A 7 1.88 -11.58 -21.81
N GLU A 8 1.92 -12.84 -21.34
CA GLU A 8 0.86 -13.46 -20.54
C GLU A 8 0.99 -13.11 -19.04
N GLU A 9 2.21 -12.90 -18.57
CA GLU A 9 2.54 -12.61 -17.17
C GLU A 9 3.77 -11.70 -17.10
N LEU A 10 3.80 -10.83 -16.09
CA LEU A 10 4.90 -9.91 -15.82
C LEU A 10 5.22 -9.93 -14.33
N GLU A 11 6.40 -10.43 -13.98
CA GLU A 11 6.92 -10.33 -12.61
C GLU A 11 7.42 -8.91 -12.36
N LEU A 12 6.83 -8.26 -11.35
CA LEU A 12 7.24 -6.95 -10.87
C LEU A 12 7.75 -7.08 -9.43
N PRO A 13 8.77 -6.29 -9.03
CA PRO A 13 9.06 -6.11 -7.62
C PRO A 13 7.83 -5.52 -6.93
N ALA A 14 7.73 -5.74 -5.62
CA ALA A 14 6.64 -5.18 -4.84
C ALA A 14 6.59 -3.65 -5.00
N ALA A 15 5.37 -3.14 -5.16
CA ALA A 15 5.16 -1.73 -5.38
C ALA A 15 5.25 -0.95 -4.05
N PHE A 16 5.58 0.32 -4.17
CA PHE A 16 5.52 1.29 -3.07
C PHE A 16 4.33 2.22 -3.28
N ASP A 17 3.43 2.30 -2.29
CA ASP A 17 2.31 3.25 -2.31
C ASP A 17 2.57 4.42 -1.37
N ALA A 18 2.77 5.60 -1.96
CA ALA A 18 3.12 6.81 -1.23
C ALA A 18 1.92 7.51 -0.57
N HIS A 19 0.68 7.02 -0.72
CA HIS A 19 -0.50 7.67 -0.16
C HIS A 19 -1.60 6.68 0.24
N VAL A 20 -1.52 6.17 1.47
CA VAL A 20 -2.51 5.22 2.02
C VAL A 20 -3.21 5.77 3.25
N HIS A 21 -4.53 5.55 3.38
CA HIS A 21 -5.28 5.85 4.60
C HIS A 21 -5.71 4.56 5.32
N LEU A 22 -5.05 4.25 6.45
CA LEU A 22 -5.37 3.05 7.23
C LEU A 22 -6.60 3.20 8.15
N ARG A 23 -7.09 4.42 8.37
CA ARG A 23 -8.11 4.71 9.40
C ARG A 23 -7.65 4.29 10.81
N ASP A 24 -8.54 4.37 11.80
CA ASP A 24 -8.23 4.10 13.20
C ASP A 24 -8.87 2.81 13.72
N GLY A 25 -8.30 2.26 14.80
CA GLY A 25 -8.89 1.19 15.60
C GLY A 25 -9.14 -0.10 14.81
N GLU A 26 -10.30 -0.72 15.01
CA GLU A 26 -10.66 -1.98 14.35
C GLU A 26 -10.71 -1.87 12.82
N MET A 27 -11.00 -0.67 12.28
CA MET A 27 -10.99 -0.46 10.83
C MET A 27 -9.58 -0.64 10.25
N SER A 28 -8.55 -0.18 10.97
CA SER A 28 -7.14 -0.35 10.56
C SER A 28 -6.77 -1.82 10.40
N LYS A 29 -7.21 -2.68 11.32
CA LYS A 29 -6.95 -4.13 11.26
C LYS A 29 -7.63 -4.80 10.07
N LEU A 30 -8.77 -4.28 9.63
CA LEU A 30 -9.50 -4.82 8.47
C LEU A 30 -8.88 -4.38 7.14
N VAL A 31 -8.35 -3.15 7.04
CA VAL A 31 -7.81 -2.61 5.78
C VAL A 31 -6.32 -2.88 5.59
N THR A 32 -5.54 -3.01 6.67
CA THR A 32 -4.08 -3.26 6.55
C THR A 32 -3.74 -4.51 5.73
N PRO A 33 -4.44 -5.65 5.86
CA PRO A 33 -4.15 -6.85 5.07
C PRO A 33 -4.40 -6.66 3.55
N THR A 34 -5.22 -5.69 3.14
CA THR A 34 -5.53 -5.50 1.71
C THR A 34 -4.36 -4.92 0.93
N ILE A 35 -3.37 -4.33 1.60
CA ILE A 35 -2.17 -3.76 0.97
C ILE A 35 -1.32 -4.84 0.31
N ARG A 36 -1.06 -5.93 1.05
CA ARG A 36 -0.27 -7.05 0.52
C ARG A 36 -0.99 -7.77 -0.62
N ASN A 37 -2.31 -7.93 -0.50
CA ASN A 37 -3.14 -8.48 -1.57
C ASN A 37 -3.13 -7.59 -2.84
N GLY A 38 -2.87 -6.30 -2.69
CA GLY A 38 -2.73 -5.34 -3.78
C GLY A 38 -1.35 -5.32 -4.46
N GLY A 39 -0.40 -6.16 -4.02
CA GLY A 39 0.96 -6.20 -4.59
C GLY A 39 1.91 -5.12 -4.06
N VAL A 40 1.54 -4.48 -2.95
CA VAL A 40 2.34 -3.45 -2.27
C VAL A 40 2.93 -4.04 -0.99
N ASP A 41 4.20 -3.78 -0.69
CA ASP A 41 4.87 -4.24 0.55
C ASP A 41 5.34 -3.09 1.45
N THR A 42 5.32 -1.86 0.92
CA THR A 42 5.79 -0.67 1.62
C THR A 42 4.81 0.47 1.36
N VAL A 43 4.40 1.17 2.41
CA VAL A 43 3.44 2.28 2.29
C VAL A 43 3.81 3.50 3.12
N TYR A 44 3.46 4.68 2.62
CA TYR A 44 3.32 5.88 3.43
C TYR A 44 1.88 6.06 3.88
N VAL A 45 1.71 5.99 5.20
CA VAL A 45 0.41 6.18 5.83
C VAL A 45 0.15 7.67 5.97
N MET A 46 -0.86 8.14 5.24
CA MET A 46 -1.35 9.49 5.32
C MET A 46 -2.20 9.66 6.57
N VAL A 47 -1.79 10.59 7.42
CA VAL A 47 -2.51 10.97 8.64
C VAL A 47 -3.72 11.81 8.24
N SER A 48 -4.92 11.22 8.23
CA SER A 48 -6.16 11.98 8.15
C SER A 48 -7.16 11.53 9.22
N VAL A 49 -7.26 12.32 10.30
CA VAL A 49 -8.38 12.35 11.24
C VAL A 49 -8.31 13.63 12.08
N PHE A 50 -9.46 14.09 12.59
CA PHE A 50 -9.76 15.34 13.32
C PHE A 50 -8.91 15.64 14.57
N ARG A 51 -7.87 14.85 14.84
CA ARG A 51 -6.96 15.03 15.97
C ARG A 51 -5.53 15.13 15.46
N TYR A 52 -4.91 16.28 15.70
CA TYR A 52 -3.49 16.51 15.44
C TYR A 52 -2.66 15.45 16.18
N VAL A 53 -2.07 14.53 15.43
CA VAL A 53 -0.99 13.65 15.89
C VAL A 53 0.18 13.84 14.93
N PRO A 54 1.31 14.42 15.36
CA PRO A 54 2.47 14.55 14.50
C PRO A 54 3.23 13.22 14.47
N SER A 55 2.87 12.31 13.56
CA SER A 55 3.75 11.18 13.25
C SER A 55 3.62 10.77 11.78
N PHE A 56 4.67 11.02 11.00
CA PHE A 56 4.91 10.25 9.79
C PHE A 56 5.30 8.84 10.25
N ALA A 57 4.51 7.84 9.86
CA ALA A 57 4.81 6.43 10.14
C ALA A 57 4.97 5.71 8.79
N SER A 58 6.18 5.22 8.53
CA SER A 58 6.47 4.30 7.44
C SER A 58 6.31 2.88 7.95
N PHE A 59 5.51 2.07 7.26
CA PHE A 59 5.34 0.65 7.58
C PHE A 59 5.90 -0.20 6.44
N SER A 60 6.77 -1.14 6.81
CA SER A 60 7.25 -2.23 5.97
C SER A 60 6.47 -3.48 6.37
N PHE A 61 5.99 -4.23 5.38
CA PHE A 61 5.32 -5.50 5.60
C PHE A 61 6.30 -6.64 5.29
N ASP A 62 7.10 -7.01 6.29
CA ASP A 62 8.01 -8.16 6.26
C ASP A 62 7.23 -9.49 6.39
#